data_AF-A0A839IQX4-F1
#
_entry.id   AF-A0A839IQX4-F1
#
_cell.length_a   1.000
_cell.length_b   1.000
_cell.length_c   1.000
_cell.angle_alpha   90.00
_cell.angle_beta   90.00
_cell.angle_gamma   90.00
#
_symmetry.space_group_name_H-M   'P 1'
#
loop_
_entity.id
_entity.type
_entity.pdbx_description
1 polymer ?
#
loop_
_entity_poly.entity_id
_entity_poly.type
_entity_poly.pdbx_seq_one_letter_code
_entity_poly.pdbx_strand_id
1 'polypeptide(L)' 'MYLYVDKMEGLKRVPEQLQEIFGTPQAVMTMVVTEEKKLARADAADIMKAIRENGFYLQMPPAKEEYMLDLYKTPTEGKY' A
#
# COMPACT_ATOMS: atom_id res chain seq x y z
N MET A 1 -3.20 4.80 2.27
CA MET A 1 -3.09 4.23 0.91
C MET A 1 -2.04 5.03 0.18
N TYR A 2 -1.17 4.40 -0.60
CA TYR A 2 -0.13 5.11 -1.36
C TYR A 2 -0.27 4.77 -2.84
N LEU A 3 -0.06 5.77 -3.70
CA LEU A 3 -0.06 5.61 -5.15
C LEU A 3 1.35 5.91 -5.66
N TYR A 4 1.94 4.96 -6.37
CA TYR A 4 3.24 5.09 -7.01
C TYR A 4 3.00 5.28 -8.50
N VAL A 5 3.65 6.29 -9.07
CA VAL A 5 3.56 6.64 -10.49
C VAL A 5 4.94 6.99 -11.01
N ASP A 6 5.12 6.94 -12.33
CA ASP A 6 6.33 7.47 -12.95
C ASP A 6 6.39 8.99 -12.72
N LYS A 7 7.56 9.50 -12.33
CA LYS A 7 7.76 10.94 -12.07
C LYS A 7 7.53 11.79 -13.32
N MET A 8 7.86 11.28 -14.52
CA MET A 8 7.70 11.99 -15.78
C MET A 8 6.24 12.05 -16.24
N GLU A 9 5.50 10.96 -16.03
CA GLU A 9 4.10 10.87 -16.46
C GLU A 9 3.11 11.40 -15.42
N GLY A 10 3.47 11.31 -14.13
CA GLY A 10 2.62 11.72 -13.02
C GLY A 10 1.30 10.94 -13.00
N LEU A 11 0.19 11.64 -12.80
CA LEU A 11 -1.14 11.03 -12.72
C LEU A 11 -1.79 10.78 -14.09
N LYS A 12 -1.10 11.06 -15.21
CA LYS A 12 -1.68 10.99 -16.56
C LYS A 12 -2.18 9.61 -16.94
N ARG A 13 -1.52 8.54 -16.49
CA ARG A 13 -1.92 7.15 -16.74
C ARG A 13 -2.88 6.58 -15.70
N VAL A 14 -3.21 7.34 -14.66
CA VAL A 14 -4.10 6.88 -13.60
C VAL A 14 -5.55 7.06 -14.06
N PRO A 15 -6.36 5.99 -14.13
CA PRO A 15 -7.77 6.07 -14.49
C PRO A 15 -8.53 7.03 -13.57
N GLU A 16 -9.50 7.75 -14.14
CA GLU A 16 -10.30 8.75 -13.41
C GLU A 16 -11.02 8.13 -12.20
N GLN A 17 -11.52 6.89 -12.34
CA GLN A 17 -12.14 6.12 -11.27
C GLN A 17 -11.20 5.92 -10.06
N LEU A 18 -9.91 5.68 -10.30
CA LEU A 18 -8.93 5.56 -9.24
C LEU A 18 -8.57 6.91 -8.63
N GLN A 19 -8.57 7.98 -9.43
CA GLN A 19 -8.40 9.34 -8.91
C GLN A 19 -9.57 9.75 -8.02
N GLU A 20 -10.81 9.39 -8.37
CA GLU A 20 -11.98 9.62 -7.53
C GLU A 20 -11.90 8.88 -6.20
N ILE A 21 -11.49 7.60 -6.23
CA ILE A 21 -11.30 6.79 -5.01
C ILE A 21 -10.16 7.35 -4.14
N PHE A 22 -9.08 7.82 -4.78
CA PHE A 22 -7.91 8.36 -4.07
C PHE A 22 -8.14 9.80 -3.58
N GLY A 23 -9.05 10.55 -4.22
CA GLY A 23 -9.33 11.95 -3.93
C GLY A 23 -8.20 12.86 -4.37
N THR A 24 -7.71 13.72 -3.46
CA THR A 24 -6.64 14.68 -3.75
C THR A 24 -5.27 14.09 -3.38
N PRO A 25 -4.46 13.61 -4.34
CA PRO A 25 -3.15 13.09 -4.03
C PRO A 25 -2.19 14.20 -3.58
N GLN A 26 -1.46 13.94 -2.50
CA GLN A 26 -0.34 14.78 -2.06
C GLN A 26 0.99 14.12 -2.43
N ALA A 27 1.93 14.91 -2.93
CA ALA A 27 3.28 14.45 -3.21
C ALA A 27 4.01 14.20 -1.87
N VAL A 28 4.05 12.94 -1.43
CA VAL A 28 4.67 12.57 -0.15
C VAL A 28 6.19 12.44 -0.28
N MET A 29 6.66 11.69 -1.28
CA MET A 29 8.09 11.47 -1.50
C MET A 29 8.37 11.17 -2.97
N THR A 30 9.56 11.54 -3.43
CA THR A 30 10.11 11.08 -4.69
C THR A 30 11.34 10.23 -4.39
N MET A 31 11.38 9.00 -4.89
CA MET A 31 12.56 8.14 -4.70
C MET A 31 12.89 7.39 -5.99
N VAL A 32 14.17 7.07 -6.15
CA VAL A 32 14.60 6.06 -7.13
C VAL A 32 14.27 4.69 -6.53
N VAL A 33 13.42 3.94 -7.23
CA VAL A 33 13.06 2.55 -6.90
C VAL A 33 14.05 1.64 -7.63
N THR A 34 14.75 0.80 -6.88
CA THR A 34 15.66 -0.25 -7.40
C THR A 34 15.18 -1.60 -6.87
N GLU A 35 15.46 -2.70 -7.60
CA GLU A 35 15.00 -4.06 -7.25
C GLU A 35 15.44 -4.50 -5.84
N GLU A 36 16.60 -4.04 -5.39
CA GLU A 36 17.16 -4.40 -4.08
C GLU A 36 16.51 -3.63 -2.91
N LYS A 37 15.68 -2.63 -3.21
CA LYS A 37 15.14 -1.70 -2.22
C LYS A 37 13.90 -2.30 -1.57
N LYS A 38 14.07 -2.88 -0.38
CA LYS A 38 12.95 -3.37 0.43
C LYS A 38 12.08 -2.22 0.93
N LEU A 39 10.86 -2.12 0.42
CA LEU A 39 9.84 -1.23 0.98
C LEU A 39 9.07 -2.01 2.05
N ALA A 40 8.81 -1.37 3.20
CA ALA A 40 8.18 -2.03 4.35
C ALA A 40 6.74 -2.53 4.10
N ARG A 41 6.11 -2.09 3.01
CA ARG A 41 4.68 -2.31 2.74
C ARG A 41 4.39 -2.75 1.29
N ALA A 42 5.38 -2.87 0.42
CA ALA A 42 5.21 -3.30 -0.98
C ALA A 42 6.52 -3.88 -1.53
N ASP A 43 6.44 -4.70 -2.57
CA ASP A 43 7.64 -5.17 -3.27
C ASP A 43 8.06 -4.16 -4.35
N ALA A 44 9.35 -3.85 -4.42
CA ALA A 44 9.88 -2.96 -5.44
C ALA A 44 9.74 -3.54 -6.85
N ALA A 45 9.89 -4.86 -7.02
CA ALA A 45 9.72 -5.54 -8.29
C ALA A 45 8.29 -5.40 -8.81
N ASP A 46 7.29 -5.59 -7.94
CA ASP A 46 5.87 -5.44 -8.29
C ASP A 46 5.53 -4.00 -8.66
N ILE A 47 6.05 -3.02 -7.92
CA ILE A 47 5.87 -1.60 -8.25
C ILE A 47 6.43 -1.31 -9.63
N MET A 48 7.65 -1.74 -9.93
CA MET A 48 8.28 -1.48 -11.23
C MET A 48 7.53 -2.17 -12.37
N LYS A 49 7.09 -3.42 -12.17
CA LYS A 49 6.30 -4.15 -13.16
C LYS A 49 4.97 -3.45 -13.43
N ALA A 50 4.24 -3.08 -12.37
CA ALA A 50 2.95 -2.41 -12.49
C ALA A 50 3.06 -1.00 -13.10
N ILE A 51 4.09 -0.23 -12.76
CA ILE A 51 4.34 1.08 -13.40
C ILE A 51 4.66 0.90 -14.89
N ARG A 52 5.45 -0.11 -15.28
CA ARG A 52 5.74 -0.38 -16.69
C ARG A 52 4.51 -0.84 -17.48
N GLU A 53 3.68 -1.72 -16.90
CA GLU A 53 2.52 -2.29 -17.59
C GLU A 53 1.30 -1.35 -17.55
N ASN A 54 0.95 -0.83 -16.38
CA ASN A 54 -0.29 -0.08 -16.14
C ASN A 54 -0.06 1.43 -15.97
N GLY A 55 1.18 1.88 -15.74
CA GLY A 55 1.51 3.28 -15.49
C GLY A 55 1.40 3.73 -14.03
N PHE A 56 0.90 2.87 -13.13
CA PHE A 56 0.74 3.17 -11.71
C PHE A 56 0.72 1.90 -10.85
N TYR A 57 0.97 2.04 -9.56
CA TYR A 57 0.82 0.99 -8.55
C TYR A 57 0.11 1.52 -7.31
N LEU A 58 -0.96 0.83 -6.88
CA LEU A 58 -1.74 1.19 -5.71
C LEU A 58 -1.38 0.27 -4.53
N GLN A 59 -0.80 0.85 -3.49
CA GLN A 59 -0.56 0.17 -2.23
C GLN A 59 -1.79 0.32 -1.33
N MET A 60 -2.57 -0.75 -1.25
CA MET A 60 -3.60 -0.91 -0.23
C MET A 60 -2.93 -1.18 1.14
N PRO A 61 -3.50 -0.67 2.24
CA PRO A 61 -3.04 -1.07 3.57
C PRO A 61 -3.20 -2.60 3.69
N PRO A 62 -2.22 -3.31 4.30
CA PRO A 62 -2.42 -4.72 4.62
C PRO A 62 -3.70 -4.81 5.45
N ALA A 63 -4.57 -5.76 5.09
CA ALA A 63 -5.71 -6.09 5.94
C ALA A 63 -5.11 -6.37 7.32
N LYS A 64 -5.53 -5.61 8.34
CA LYS A 64 -5.11 -5.89 9.71
C LYS A 64 -5.45 -7.35 9.94
N GLU A 65 -4.43 -8.20 10.12
CA GLU A 65 -4.66 -9.58 10.47
C GLU A 65 -5.57 -9.57 11.71
N GLU A 66 -6.67 -10.31 11.58
CA GLU A 66 -7.71 -10.56 12.58
C GLU A 66 -7.15 -11.36 13.79
N TYR A 67 -5.91 -11.11 14.20
CA TYR A 67 -5.18 -11.94 15.15
C TYR A 67 -5.19 -11.40 16.59
N MET A 68 -5.78 -10.22 16.83
CA MET A 68 -5.81 -9.61 18.17
C MET A 68 -7.11 -9.81 18.95
N LEU A 69 -8.10 -10.53 18.41
CA LEU A 69 -9.38 -10.72 19.11
C LEU A 69 -9.42 -11.94 20.05
N ASP A 70 -8.56 -12.94 19.86
CA ASP A 70 -8.59 -14.19 20.64
C ASP A 70 -7.74 -14.19 21.92
N LEU A 71 -6.92 -13.16 22.15
CA LEU A 71 -6.07 -13.04 23.36
C LEU A 71 -6.81 -12.57 24.62
N TYR A 72 -8.12 -12.31 24.54
CA TYR A 72 -8.97 -11.89 25.68
C TYR A 72 -9.95 -12.96 26.17
N LYS A 73 -9.73 -14.25 25.89
CA LYS A 73 -10.38 -15.32 26.67
C LYS A 73 -9.62 -15.54 27.98
N THR A 74 -9.81 -14.62 28.92
CA THR A 74 -9.39 -14.81 30.32
C THR A 74 -10.06 -16.08 30.86
N PRO A 75 -9.33 -17.09 31.34
CA PRO A 75 -9.93 -18.13 32.14
C PRO A 75 -10.22 -17.54 33.53
N THR A 76 -11.43 -17.05 33.75
CA THR A 76 -11.94 -16.78 35.10
C THR A 76 -12.25 -18.11 35.78
N GLU A 77 -11.20 -18.85 36.16
CA GLU A 77 -11.31 -19.84 37.22
C GLU A 77 -11.21 -19.10 38.56
N GLY A 78 -12.37 -18.66 39.05
CA GLY A 78 -12.51 -18.22 40.44
C GLY A 78 -12.27 -19.41 41.36
N LYS A 79 -11.08 -19.49 41.96
CA LYS A 79 -10.83 -20.29 43.15
C LYS A 79 -11.00 -19.39 44.38
N TYR A 80 -12.08 -19.59 45.11
CA TYR A 80 -12.22 -19.27 46.53
C TYR A 80 -12.95 -20.43 47.21
#